data_AF-A0A1J0TYQ2-F1
#
_entry.id   AF-A0A1J0TYQ2-F1
#
_cell.length_a   1.000
_cell.length_b   1.000
_cell.length_c   1.000
_cell.angle_alpha   90.00
_cell.angle_beta   90.00
_cell.angle_gamma   90.00
#
_symmetry.space_group_name_H-M   'P 1'
#
loop_
_entity.id
_entity.type
_entity.pdbx_description
1 polymer ?
#
loop_
_entity_poly.entity_id
_entity_poly.type
_entity_poly.pdbx_seq_one_letter_code
_entity_poly.pdbx_strand_id
1 'polypeptide(L)'
;MTENTIGSAPSATVTDTPTTVFTEQQILHFNRFLDRVDRDIEDLLADQRRVVGYGFAAAVRSAVPHATSATALLTPAGQIGVVYAISDGNLVQVPGPVIGTDLRQGLLSVMRRLPTGLGGGPWHRGGGTLNLAFTPEIIGQAPIPFTTIQDLLVDALERVTNRTIRRIVITTELWDNGYHFDDTLEVDFTDGDGDEIYYENLCDYTPELREHTGDLGPCTVVTITRTADGITID
;
A
#
# COMPACT_ATOMS: atom_id res chain seq x y z
N MET A 1 -3.53 -89.71 21.00
CA MET A 1 -3.35 -89.26 22.40
C MET A 1 -1.93 -88.75 22.52
N THR A 2 -1.75 -87.43 22.50
CA THR A 2 -0.47 -86.75 22.78
C THR A 2 -0.78 -85.31 23.18
N GLU A 3 -0.64 -85.09 24.48
CA GLU A 3 -0.31 -83.90 25.27
C GLU A 3 -0.68 -82.48 24.81
N ASN A 4 -1.59 -81.90 25.60
CA ASN A 4 -1.72 -80.47 25.89
C ASN A 4 -0.39 -79.88 26.40
N THR A 5 0.08 -78.79 25.80
CA THR A 5 0.87 -77.78 26.50
C THR A 5 0.28 -76.42 26.19
N ILE A 6 -0.51 -75.89 27.12
CA ILE A 6 -1.01 -74.51 27.09
C ILE A 6 0.15 -73.62 27.55
N GLY A 7 0.84 -72.99 26.59
CA GLY A 7 1.82 -71.95 26.85
C GLY A 7 1.13 -70.66 27.28
N SER A 8 1.54 -70.12 28.42
CA SER A 8 1.14 -68.83 28.97
C SER A 8 1.29 -67.68 27.97
N ALA A 9 0.29 -66.79 27.94
CA ALA A 9 0.31 -65.55 27.17
C ALA A 9 1.36 -64.55 27.71
N PRO A 10 2.00 -63.74 26.84
CA PRO A 10 2.45 -62.42 27.20
C PRO A 10 1.46 -61.36 26.72
N SER A 11 0.89 -60.70 27.72
CA SER A 11 0.49 -59.30 27.84
C SER A 11 0.37 -58.39 26.61
N ALA A 12 -0.77 -57.71 26.60
CA ALA A 12 -1.19 -56.60 25.76
C ALA A 12 -0.08 -55.62 25.34
N THR A 13 -0.01 -55.34 24.04
CA THR A 13 0.51 -54.06 23.57
C THR A 13 -0.66 -53.09 23.53
N VAL A 14 -0.63 -52.16 24.48
CA VAL A 14 -1.52 -51.00 24.58
C VAL A 14 -1.59 -50.31 23.22
N THR A 15 -2.77 -50.25 22.62
CA THR A 15 -3.08 -49.23 21.61
C THR A 15 -3.07 -47.89 22.32
N ASP A 16 -1.94 -47.19 22.29
CA ASP A 16 -1.86 -45.79 22.67
C ASP A 16 -2.81 -45.03 21.75
N THR A 17 -3.98 -44.73 22.28
CA THR A 17 -4.91 -43.80 21.64
C THR A 17 -4.34 -42.42 21.94
N PRO A 18 -3.82 -41.66 20.95
CA PRO A 18 -3.27 -40.35 21.24
C PRO A 18 -4.40 -39.48 21.79
N THR A 19 -4.37 -39.23 23.09
CA THR A 19 -5.36 -38.40 23.76
C THR A 19 -4.68 -37.10 24.20
N THR A 20 -4.28 -36.30 23.23
CA THR A 20 -4.06 -34.87 23.45
C THR A 20 -5.20 -34.13 22.79
N VAL A 21 -6.36 -34.19 23.43
CA VAL A 21 -7.45 -33.26 23.16
C VAL A 21 -7.09 -32.00 23.94
N PHE A 22 -7.11 -30.84 23.26
CA PHE A 22 -6.90 -29.55 23.93
C PHE A 22 -7.81 -29.45 25.17
N THR A 23 -7.25 -28.99 26.29
CA THR A 23 -8.05 -28.63 27.46
C THR A 23 -9.04 -27.51 27.11
N GLU A 24 -10.15 -27.40 27.83
CA GLU A 24 -11.12 -26.31 27.64
C GLU A 24 -10.45 -24.92 27.70
N GLN A 25 -9.45 -24.77 28.58
CA GLN A 25 -8.67 -23.54 28.67
C GLN A 25 -7.81 -23.27 27.43
N GLN A 26 -7.22 -24.31 26.83
CA GLN A 26 -6.48 -24.18 25.57
C GLN A 26 -7.42 -23.85 24.40
N ILE A 27 -8.62 -24.45 24.36
CA ILE A 27 -9.65 -24.10 23.37
C ILE A 27 -10.07 -22.64 23.55
N LEU A 28 -10.30 -22.18 24.78
CA LEU A 28 -10.65 -20.78 25.05
C LEU A 28 -9.54 -19.81 24.64
N HIS A 29 -8.27 -20.14 24.91
CA HIS A 29 -7.13 -19.34 24.49
C HIS A 29 -7.03 -19.28 22.97
N PHE A 30 -7.20 -20.43 22.29
CA PHE A 30 -7.19 -20.52 20.84
C PHE A 30 -8.31 -19.68 20.21
N ASN A 31 -9.53 -19.74 20.74
CA ASN A 31 -10.65 -18.92 20.26
C ASN A 31 -10.37 -17.42 20.42
N ARG A 32 -9.83 -16.99 21.57
CA ARG A 32 -9.42 -15.58 21.76
C ARG A 32 -8.32 -15.15 20.81
N PHE A 33 -7.41 -16.06 20.47
CA PHE A 33 -6.38 -15.82 19.46
C PHE A 33 -7.01 -15.65 18.07
N LEU A 34 -7.95 -16.51 17.68
CA LEU A 34 -8.70 -16.36 16.42
C LEU A 34 -9.46 -15.03 16.37
N ASP A 35 -10.21 -14.68 17.43
CA ASP A 35 -10.92 -13.39 17.52
C ASP A 35 -9.99 -12.17 17.43
N ARG A 36 -8.73 -12.32 17.86
CA ARG A 36 -7.73 -11.27 17.71
C ARG A 36 -7.22 -11.21 16.27
N VAL A 37 -6.87 -12.35 15.68
CA VAL A 37 -6.41 -12.43 14.29
C VAL A 37 -7.46 -11.89 13.33
N ASP A 38 -8.75 -12.21 13.55
CA ASP A 38 -9.84 -11.69 12.72
C ASP A 38 -9.96 -10.17 12.80
N ARG A 39 -9.75 -9.59 13.99
CA ARG A 39 -9.69 -8.12 14.16
C ARG A 39 -8.47 -7.52 13.46
N ASP A 40 -7.29 -8.10 13.65
CA ASP A 40 -6.06 -7.63 13.01
C ASP A 40 -6.19 -7.68 11.47
N ILE A 41 -6.85 -8.71 10.92
CA ILE A 41 -7.18 -8.81 9.50
C ILE A 41 -8.14 -7.70 9.07
N GLU A 42 -9.24 -7.48 9.80
CA GLU A 42 -10.20 -6.42 9.45
C GLU A 42 -9.59 -5.03 9.50
N ASP A 43 -8.69 -4.76 10.45
CA ASP A 43 -7.97 -3.49 10.56
C ASP A 43 -7.05 -3.29 9.34
N LEU A 44 -6.26 -4.31 8.98
CA LEU A 44 -5.41 -4.27 7.77
C LEU A 44 -6.25 -4.12 6.49
N LEU A 45 -7.42 -4.75 6.42
CA LEU A 45 -8.33 -4.60 5.29
C LEU A 45 -8.97 -3.22 5.25
N ALA A 46 -9.28 -2.62 6.40
CA ALA A 46 -9.79 -1.25 6.49
C ALA A 46 -8.74 -0.26 6.00
N ASP A 47 -7.48 -0.43 6.40
CA ASP A 47 -6.37 0.39 5.92
C ASP A 47 -6.14 0.23 4.42
N GLN A 48 -6.16 -0.99 3.90
CA GLN A 48 -6.07 -1.20 2.45
C GLN A 48 -7.22 -0.49 1.70
N ARG A 49 -8.46 -0.63 2.18
CA ARG A 49 -9.65 0.03 1.58
C ARG A 49 -9.51 1.55 1.60
N ARG A 50 -8.90 2.11 2.65
CA ARG A 50 -8.64 3.54 2.79
C ARG A 50 -7.58 4.00 1.79
N VAL A 51 -6.43 3.35 1.72
CA VAL A 51 -5.33 3.71 0.80
C VAL A 51 -5.75 3.57 -0.66
N VAL A 52 -6.40 2.45 -1.02
CA VAL A 52 -6.92 2.25 -2.39
C VAL A 52 -8.01 3.26 -2.70
N GLY A 53 -8.90 3.55 -1.75
CA GLY A 53 -9.98 4.52 -1.94
C GLY A 53 -9.45 5.93 -2.16
N TYR A 54 -8.42 6.28 -1.40
CA TYR A 54 -7.71 7.54 -1.56
C TYR A 54 -7.06 7.67 -2.95
N GLY A 55 -6.26 6.67 -3.35
CA GLY A 55 -5.62 6.67 -4.67
C GLY A 55 -6.64 6.72 -5.81
N PHE A 56 -7.76 6.00 -5.67
CA PHE A 56 -8.84 6.05 -6.65
C PHE A 56 -9.54 7.40 -6.71
N ALA A 57 -9.87 8.00 -5.57
CA ALA A 57 -10.49 9.32 -5.51
C ALA A 57 -9.58 10.40 -6.10
N ALA A 58 -8.29 10.36 -5.79
CA ALA A 58 -7.32 11.29 -6.33
C ALA A 58 -7.15 11.15 -7.85
N ALA A 59 -6.96 9.91 -8.34
CA ALA A 59 -6.88 9.63 -9.78
C ALA A 59 -8.14 10.13 -10.52
N VAL A 60 -9.33 9.91 -9.97
CA VAL A 60 -10.54 10.44 -10.61
C VAL A 60 -10.59 11.97 -10.57
N ARG A 61 -10.21 12.59 -9.45
CA ARG A 61 -10.27 14.05 -9.28
C ARG A 61 -9.19 14.80 -10.04
N SER A 62 -8.08 14.18 -10.44
CA SER A 62 -7.14 14.83 -11.36
C SER A 62 -7.73 15.03 -12.75
N ALA A 63 -8.61 14.13 -13.18
CA ALA A 63 -9.30 14.24 -14.47
C ALA A 63 -10.67 14.92 -14.36
N VAL A 64 -11.35 14.83 -13.21
CA VAL A 64 -12.68 15.40 -12.94
C VAL A 64 -12.67 16.09 -11.57
N PRO A 65 -12.19 17.36 -11.47
CA PRO A 65 -11.89 18.03 -10.19
C PRO A 65 -13.02 18.10 -9.15
N HIS A 66 -14.25 18.25 -9.62
CA HIS A 66 -15.46 18.37 -8.78
C HIS A 66 -16.20 17.04 -8.57
N ALA A 67 -15.57 15.90 -8.89
CA ALA A 67 -16.15 14.60 -8.62
C ALA A 67 -16.41 14.38 -7.13
N THR A 68 -17.57 13.82 -6.82
CA THR A 68 -18.07 13.49 -5.46
C THR A 68 -18.14 11.99 -5.22
N SER A 69 -18.14 11.20 -6.28
CA SER A 69 -18.05 9.74 -6.24
C SER A 69 -17.52 9.21 -7.56
N ALA A 70 -17.07 7.96 -7.56
CA ALA A 70 -16.69 7.24 -8.76
C ALA A 70 -17.22 5.80 -8.79
N THR A 71 -17.48 5.33 -10.00
CA THR A 71 -17.98 4.00 -10.32
C THR A 71 -17.08 3.36 -11.35
N ALA A 72 -16.39 2.30 -10.96
CA ALA A 72 -15.67 1.43 -11.88
C ALA A 72 -16.58 0.31 -12.38
N LEU A 73 -16.73 0.18 -13.71
CA LEU A 73 -17.40 -0.95 -14.33
C LEU A 73 -16.46 -2.15 -14.43
N LEU A 74 -16.99 -3.35 -14.26
CA LEU A 74 -16.25 -4.57 -14.51
C LEU A 74 -16.44 -5.03 -15.95
N THR A 75 -15.34 -5.43 -16.58
CA THR A 75 -15.40 -6.16 -17.85
C THR A 75 -15.95 -7.58 -17.61
N PRO A 76 -16.42 -8.28 -18.66
CA PRO A 76 -16.82 -9.68 -18.55
C PRO A 76 -15.70 -10.60 -18.03
N ALA A 77 -14.43 -10.21 -18.21
CA ALA A 77 -13.27 -10.90 -17.68
C ALA A 77 -12.97 -10.58 -16.19
N GLY A 78 -13.83 -9.82 -15.53
CA GLY A 78 -13.67 -9.43 -14.13
C GLY A 78 -12.56 -8.42 -13.88
N GLN A 79 -12.19 -7.62 -14.88
CA GLN A 79 -11.19 -6.56 -14.77
C GLN A 79 -11.85 -5.20 -14.57
N ILE A 80 -11.11 -4.22 -14.03
CA ILE A 80 -11.53 -2.82 -14.00
C ILE A 80 -11.58 -2.29 -15.43
N GLY A 81 -12.78 -1.93 -15.88
CA GLY A 81 -13.07 -1.34 -17.18
C GLY A 81 -13.22 0.18 -17.10
N VAL A 82 -14.26 0.70 -17.76
CA VAL A 82 -14.53 2.15 -17.80
C VAL A 82 -14.89 2.66 -16.41
N VAL A 83 -14.40 3.85 -16.08
CA VAL A 83 -14.73 4.55 -14.85
C VAL A 83 -15.59 5.77 -15.16
N TYR A 84 -16.66 5.91 -14.38
CA TYR A 84 -17.52 7.09 -14.36
C TYR A 84 -17.37 7.81 -13.03
N ALA A 85 -17.60 9.11 -13.03
CA ALA A 85 -17.62 9.95 -11.84
C ALA A 85 -18.92 10.75 -11.81
N ILE A 86 -19.38 11.11 -10.60
CA ILE A 86 -20.46 12.08 -10.42
C ILE A 86 -19.84 13.43 -10.12
N SER A 87 -19.94 14.38 -11.04
CA SER A 87 -19.48 15.77 -10.89
C SER A 87 -20.66 16.71 -11.07
N ASP A 88 -20.91 17.56 -10.08
CA ASP A 88 -22.00 18.55 -10.12
C ASP A 88 -23.38 17.93 -10.46
N GLY A 89 -23.62 16.72 -9.94
CA GLY A 89 -24.85 15.95 -10.18
C GLY A 89 -24.92 15.21 -11.52
N ASN A 90 -23.89 15.33 -12.38
CA ASN A 90 -23.84 14.70 -13.70
C ASN A 90 -22.92 13.48 -13.70
N LEU A 91 -23.30 12.44 -14.44
CA LEU A 91 -22.45 11.30 -14.73
C LEU A 91 -21.47 11.66 -15.85
N VAL A 92 -20.17 11.65 -15.54
CA VAL A 92 -19.09 11.97 -16.47
C VAL A 92 -18.18 10.76 -16.60
N GLN A 93 -17.78 10.41 -17.82
CA GLN A 93 -16.78 9.36 -18.03
C GLN A 93 -15.38 9.93 -17.73
N VAL A 94 -14.60 9.22 -16.92
CA VAL A 94 -13.22 9.59 -16.61
C VAL A 94 -12.33 9.30 -17.84
N PRO A 95 -11.64 10.30 -18.41
CA PRO A 95 -10.88 10.15 -19.65
C PRO A 95 -9.57 9.38 -19.47
N GLY A 96 -9.27 8.43 -20.36
CA GLY A 96 -7.96 7.79 -20.46
C GLY A 96 -7.61 6.79 -19.34
N PRO A 97 -6.38 6.25 -19.34
CA PRO A 97 -5.93 5.32 -18.31
C PRO A 97 -5.44 6.07 -17.07
N VAL A 98 -6.32 6.84 -16.41
CA VAL A 98 -5.97 7.55 -15.15
C VAL A 98 -5.71 6.56 -14.01
N ILE A 99 -6.13 5.32 -14.19
CA ILE A 99 -5.95 4.23 -13.23
C ILE A 99 -4.85 3.31 -13.77
N GLY A 100 -3.66 3.44 -13.19
CA GLY A 100 -2.51 2.58 -13.44
C GLY A 100 -2.76 1.13 -13.00
N THR A 101 -1.88 0.21 -13.42
CA THR A 101 -2.03 -1.24 -13.21
C THR A 101 -2.17 -1.61 -11.74
N ASP A 102 -1.33 -1.04 -10.86
CA ASP A 102 -1.33 -1.40 -9.44
C ASP A 102 -2.61 -0.91 -8.73
N LEU A 103 -3.07 0.29 -9.06
CA LEU A 103 -4.34 0.80 -8.56
C LEU A 103 -5.52 -0.06 -9.05
N ARG A 104 -5.50 -0.57 -10.29
CA ARG A 104 -6.50 -1.54 -10.76
C ARG A 104 -6.48 -2.82 -9.95
N GLN A 105 -5.30 -3.37 -9.64
CA GLN A 105 -5.19 -4.57 -8.80
C GLN A 105 -5.66 -4.32 -7.37
N GLY A 106 -5.36 -3.14 -6.81
CA GLY A 106 -5.89 -2.69 -5.53
C GLY A 106 -7.42 -2.62 -5.52
N LEU A 107 -8.02 -2.01 -6.55
CA LEU A 107 -9.47 -1.94 -6.71
C LEU A 107 -10.12 -3.32 -6.84
N LEU A 108 -9.53 -4.24 -7.61
CA LEU A 108 -10.00 -5.62 -7.71
C LEU A 108 -9.92 -6.36 -6.38
N SER A 109 -8.85 -6.13 -5.61
CA SER A 109 -8.66 -6.74 -4.29
C SER A 109 -9.71 -6.24 -3.31
N VAL A 110 -9.95 -4.93 -3.26
CA VAL A 110 -11.01 -4.32 -2.46
C VAL A 110 -12.37 -4.88 -2.86
N MET A 111 -12.69 -4.89 -4.15
CA MET A 111 -13.95 -5.43 -4.66
C MET A 111 -14.20 -6.88 -4.23
N ARG A 112 -13.21 -7.76 -4.39
CA ARG A 112 -13.36 -9.19 -4.07
C ARG A 112 -13.66 -9.42 -2.59
N ARG A 113 -13.18 -8.53 -1.72
CA ARG A 113 -13.33 -8.60 -0.26
C ARG A 113 -14.58 -7.89 0.25
N LEU A 114 -15.15 -6.98 -0.54
CA LEU A 114 -16.40 -6.30 -0.17
C LEU A 114 -17.60 -7.26 -0.25
N PRO A 115 -18.48 -7.26 0.77
CA PRO A 115 -19.74 -7.96 0.69
C PRO A 115 -20.59 -7.40 -0.46
N THR A 116 -21.38 -8.26 -1.10
CA THR A 116 -22.33 -7.83 -2.13
C THR A 116 -23.55 -7.19 -1.46
N GLY A 117 -23.87 -5.94 -1.81
CA GLY A 117 -25.04 -5.22 -1.28
C GLY A 117 -24.71 -3.82 -0.76
N LEU A 118 -25.71 -3.20 -0.10
CA LEU A 118 -25.57 -1.89 0.53
C LEU A 118 -24.89 -2.07 1.90
N GLY A 119 -23.55 -2.04 1.93
CA GLY A 119 -22.79 -1.94 3.18
C GLY A 119 -22.77 -0.49 3.67
N GLY A 120 -22.80 -0.27 4.99
CA GLY A 120 -22.86 1.05 5.63
C GLY A 120 -21.57 1.89 5.58
N GLY A 121 -20.83 1.85 4.48
CA GLY A 121 -19.55 2.56 4.31
C GLY A 121 -19.44 3.23 2.93
N PRO A 122 -18.32 3.89 2.62
CA PRO A 122 -18.17 4.63 1.36
C PRO A 122 -18.04 3.72 0.13
N TRP A 123 -17.67 2.46 0.34
CA TRP A 123 -17.54 1.45 -0.69
C TRP A 123 -18.82 0.65 -0.90
N HIS A 124 -19.24 0.51 -2.15
CA HIS A 124 -20.41 -0.29 -2.52
C HIS A 124 -20.11 -1.17 -3.74
N ARG A 125 -20.47 -2.45 -3.66
CA ARG A 125 -20.34 -3.42 -4.75
C ARG A 125 -21.70 -3.98 -5.15
N GLY A 126 -22.02 -3.91 -6.44
CA GLY A 126 -23.26 -4.47 -6.99
C GLY A 126 -23.33 -4.43 -8.51
N GLY A 127 -24.02 -5.41 -9.12
CA GLY A 127 -24.36 -5.36 -10.55
C GLY A 127 -23.18 -5.24 -11.52
N GLY A 128 -22.01 -5.78 -11.17
CA GLY A 128 -20.79 -5.62 -11.99
C GLY A 128 -20.10 -4.28 -11.84
N THR A 129 -20.38 -3.54 -10.76
CA THR A 129 -19.78 -2.23 -10.47
C THR A 129 -19.13 -2.20 -9.09
N LEU A 130 -18.09 -1.38 -8.98
CA LEU A 130 -17.46 -0.98 -7.72
C LEU A 130 -17.63 0.54 -7.60
N ASN A 131 -18.31 0.99 -6.56
CA ASN A 131 -18.61 2.40 -6.32
C ASN A 131 -17.88 2.88 -5.06
N LEU A 132 -17.37 4.09 -5.13
CA LEU A 132 -16.74 4.80 -4.02
C LEU A 132 -17.36 6.19 -3.89
N ALA A 133 -17.94 6.49 -2.73
CA ALA A 133 -18.28 7.86 -2.35
C ALA A 133 -17.04 8.57 -1.81
N PHE A 134 -16.77 9.79 -2.27
CA PHE A 134 -15.60 10.55 -1.81
C PHE A 134 -15.96 11.33 -0.54
N THR A 135 -15.87 10.64 0.60
CA THR A 135 -16.12 11.24 1.92
C THR A 135 -14.87 11.98 2.42
N PRO A 136 -15.01 12.91 3.39
CA PRO A 136 -13.87 13.54 4.04
C PRO A 136 -12.91 12.54 4.70
N GLU A 137 -13.41 11.38 5.15
CA GLU A 137 -12.58 10.30 5.70
C GLU A 137 -11.65 9.67 4.66
N ILE A 138 -12.13 9.57 3.42
CA ILE A 138 -11.32 9.07 2.31
C ILE A 138 -10.36 10.14 1.82
N ILE A 139 -10.82 11.38 1.62
CA ILE A 139 -10.01 12.44 0.99
C ILE A 139 -9.07 13.13 1.98
N GLY A 140 -9.47 13.28 3.25
CA GLY A 140 -8.90 14.26 4.18
C GLY A 140 -7.72 13.78 5.02
N GLN A 141 -7.19 12.57 4.81
CA GLN A 141 -6.24 11.93 5.73
C GLN A 141 -4.88 11.60 5.12
N ALA A 142 -4.64 11.88 3.84
CA ALA A 142 -3.35 11.61 3.20
C ALA A 142 -2.91 12.79 2.32
N PRO A 143 -1.60 13.09 2.25
CA PRO A 143 -1.06 14.02 1.26
C PRO A 143 -1.36 13.49 -0.15
N ILE A 144 -1.82 14.41 -1.00
CA ILE A 144 -2.30 14.16 -2.38
C ILE A 144 -1.33 13.19 -3.07
N PRO A 145 -1.76 12.09 -3.73
CA PRO A 145 -0.85 11.16 -4.40
C PRO A 145 -0.27 11.74 -5.71
N PHE A 146 -0.31 13.07 -5.83
CA PHE A 146 0.35 13.88 -6.84
C PHE A 146 1.46 14.73 -6.20
N THR A 147 1.78 14.53 -4.92
CA THR A 147 2.98 15.11 -4.32
C THR A 147 4.16 14.55 -5.09
N THR A 148 4.90 15.46 -5.72
CA THR A 148 6.05 15.11 -6.53
C THR A 148 7.15 14.49 -5.66
N ILE A 149 8.08 13.73 -6.25
CA ILE A 149 9.17 13.13 -5.47
C ILE A 149 9.97 14.19 -4.69
N GLN A 150 10.18 15.36 -5.29
CA GLN A 150 10.87 16.46 -4.63
C GLN A 150 10.10 17.00 -3.41
N ASP A 151 8.78 17.12 -3.50
CA ASP A 151 7.96 17.55 -2.36
C ASP A 151 7.96 16.47 -1.26
N LEU A 152 7.88 15.19 -1.63
CA LEU A 152 7.90 14.07 -0.68
C LEU A 152 9.21 14.01 0.11
N LEU A 153 10.36 14.11 -0.58
CA LEU A 153 11.68 14.05 0.06
C LEU A 153 11.91 15.25 0.97
N VAL A 154 11.54 16.45 0.53
CA VAL A 154 11.64 17.65 1.37
C VAL A 154 10.75 17.51 2.60
N ASP A 155 9.47 17.18 2.46
CA ASP A 155 8.55 17.03 3.59
C ASP A 155 9.01 15.95 4.59
N ALA A 156 9.55 14.83 4.09
CA ALA A 156 10.04 13.75 4.94
C ALA A 156 11.28 14.17 5.74
N LEU A 157 12.27 14.78 5.09
CA LEU A 157 13.50 15.22 5.73
C LEU A 157 13.26 16.40 6.68
N GLU A 158 12.40 17.36 6.34
CA GLU A 158 12.01 18.46 7.23
C GLU A 158 11.31 17.95 8.50
N ARG A 159 10.50 16.89 8.38
CA ARG A 159 9.85 16.26 9.53
C ARG A 159 10.84 15.58 10.47
N VAL A 160 11.86 14.92 9.93
CA VAL A 160 12.88 14.22 10.72
C VAL A 160 13.85 15.21 11.37
N THR A 161 14.29 16.22 10.63
CA THR A 161 15.28 17.20 11.10
C THR A 161 14.67 18.34 11.90
N ASN A 162 13.35 18.57 11.76
CA ASN A 162 12.65 19.73 12.28
C ASN A 162 13.30 21.07 11.84
N ARG A 163 13.86 21.09 10.63
CA ARG A 163 14.52 22.25 10.00
C ARG A 163 14.00 22.43 8.60
N THR A 164 14.06 23.66 8.11
CA THR A 164 13.62 23.99 6.75
C THR A 164 14.74 23.77 5.75
N ILE A 165 14.48 23.00 4.69
CA ILE A 165 15.45 22.61 3.67
C ILE A 165 15.45 23.61 2.52
N ARG A 166 16.67 23.94 2.06
CA ARG A 166 16.93 24.75 0.87
C ARG A 166 17.31 23.90 -0.33
N ARG A 167 18.16 22.89 -0.12
CA ARG A 167 18.69 22.03 -1.20
C ARG A 167 18.95 20.62 -0.67
N ILE A 168 18.70 19.61 -1.50
CA ILE A 168 19.08 18.22 -1.29
C ILE A 168 19.90 17.79 -2.50
N VAL A 169 21.02 17.12 -2.28
CA VAL A 169 21.86 16.54 -3.31
C VAL A 169 21.89 15.04 -3.13
N ILE A 170 21.57 14.32 -4.19
CA ILE A 170 21.55 12.85 -4.25
C ILE A 170 22.61 12.43 -5.27
N THR A 171 23.60 11.66 -4.82
CA THR A 171 24.68 11.15 -5.67
C THR A 171 24.49 9.67 -6.00
N THR A 172 25.26 9.15 -6.96
CA THR A 172 25.31 7.72 -7.24
C THR A 172 26.55 7.04 -6.66
N GLU A 173 26.37 5.80 -6.21
CA GLU A 173 27.43 4.89 -5.76
C GLU A 173 27.50 3.66 -6.69
N LEU A 174 28.72 3.10 -6.86
CA LEU A 174 28.96 1.90 -7.66
C LEU A 174 28.87 0.64 -6.79
N TRP A 175 27.99 -0.28 -7.18
CA TRP A 175 27.82 -1.60 -6.60
C TRP A 175 28.14 -2.70 -7.62
N ASP A 176 28.21 -3.96 -7.15
CA ASP A 176 28.52 -5.14 -7.99
C ASP A 176 27.56 -5.31 -9.19
N ASN A 177 26.35 -4.77 -9.08
CA ASN A 177 25.29 -4.84 -10.10
C ASN A 177 25.04 -3.52 -10.84
N GLY A 178 25.87 -2.49 -10.66
CA GLY A 178 25.77 -1.21 -11.37
C GLY A 178 25.75 0.02 -10.45
N TYR A 179 25.42 1.17 -11.03
CA TYR A 179 25.27 2.42 -10.28
C TYR A 179 23.85 2.54 -9.70
N HIS A 180 23.76 2.94 -8.44
CA HIS A 180 22.52 3.21 -7.72
C HIS A 180 22.62 4.56 -7.02
N PHE A 181 21.49 5.15 -6.65
CA PHE A 181 21.51 6.34 -5.78
C PHE A 181 22.02 5.96 -4.39
N ASP A 182 22.83 6.83 -3.80
CA ASP A 182 23.30 6.71 -2.42
C ASP A 182 22.15 7.06 -1.47
N ASP A 183 21.91 6.21 -0.48
CA ASP A 183 20.89 6.44 0.55
C ASP A 183 21.28 7.60 1.49
N THR A 184 22.52 8.08 1.43
CA THR A 184 23.01 9.26 2.15
C THR A 184 22.84 10.51 1.30
N LEU A 185 22.04 11.45 1.79
CA LEU A 185 21.69 12.68 1.12
C LEU A 185 22.45 13.86 1.71
N GLU A 186 23.10 14.68 0.89
CA GLU A 186 23.63 15.96 1.37
C GLU A 186 22.49 17.00 1.39
N VAL A 187 22.21 17.57 2.56
CA VAL A 187 21.09 18.48 2.77
C VAL A 187 21.60 19.83 3.24
N ASP A 188 21.27 20.89 2.51
CA ASP A 188 21.45 22.27 2.95
C ASP A 188 20.16 22.83 3.53
N PHE A 189 20.26 23.41 4.72
CA PHE A 189 19.16 24.09 5.38
C PHE A 189 19.11 25.58 5.04
N THR A 190 17.96 26.20 5.30
CA THR A 190 17.76 27.63 5.03
C THR A 190 18.51 28.56 5.99
N ASP A 191 18.93 28.05 7.14
CA ASP A 191 19.76 28.77 8.12
C ASP A 191 21.26 28.81 7.75
N GLY A 192 21.66 28.07 6.70
CA GLY A 192 23.00 28.12 6.13
C GLY A 192 23.90 26.94 6.48
N ASP A 193 23.44 26.01 7.33
CA ASP A 193 24.19 24.77 7.61
C ASP A 193 23.88 23.69 6.58
N GLY A 194 24.82 22.75 6.42
CA GLY A 194 24.63 21.51 5.67
C GLY A 194 24.87 20.28 6.55
N ASP A 195 24.24 19.16 6.23
CA ASP A 195 24.40 17.88 6.91
C ASP A 195 24.24 16.70 5.93
N GLU A 196 24.71 15.52 6.33
CA GLU A 196 24.52 14.26 5.60
C GLU A 196 23.46 13.42 6.31
N ILE A 197 22.38 13.07 5.61
CA ILE A 197 21.23 12.39 6.19
C ILE A 197 20.99 11.07 5.48
N TYR A 198 20.98 9.98 6.26
CA TYR A 198 20.59 8.67 5.78
C TYR A 198 19.07 8.57 5.58
N TYR A 199 18.65 8.07 4.42
CA TYR A 199 17.26 7.90 4.03
C TYR A 199 17.01 6.47 3.54
N GLU A 200 16.52 5.62 4.45
CA GLU A 200 16.46 4.14 4.32
C GLU A 200 15.71 3.62 3.08
N ASN A 201 14.75 4.37 2.54
CA ASN A 201 13.89 3.91 1.44
C ASN A 201 14.06 4.77 0.18
N LEU A 202 15.26 5.30 -0.07
CA LEU A 202 15.51 6.08 -1.28
C LEU A 202 15.33 5.23 -2.55
N CYS A 203 15.67 3.94 -2.45
CA CYS A 203 15.55 2.99 -3.55
C CYS A 203 14.12 2.91 -4.11
N ASP A 204 13.09 3.10 -3.28
CA ASP A 204 11.68 3.04 -3.69
C ASP A 204 11.32 4.14 -4.69
N TYR A 205 12.09 5.22 -4.72
CA TYR A 205 11.90 6.38 -5.59
C TYR A 205 12.87 6.42 -6.78
N THR A 206 13.67 5.36 -6.97
CA THR A 206 14.62 5.26 -8.08
C THR A 206 13.96 5.46 -9.45
N PRO A 207 12.77 4.90 -9.73
CA PRO A 207 12.10 5.11 -11.02
C PRO A 207 11.83 6.60 -11.30
N GLU A 208 11.25 7.31 -10.33
CA GLU A 208 10.92 8.73 -10.44
C GLU A 208 12.17 9.59 -10.58
N LEU A 209 13.22 9.34 -9.79
CA LEU A 209 14.48 10.06 -9.91
C LEU A 209 15.15 9.85 -11.29
N ARG A 210 15.04 8.64 -11.86
CA ARG A 210 15.54 8.34 -13.21
C ARG A 210 14.75 9.01 -14.32
N GLU A 211 13.47 9.36 -14.11
CA GLU A 211 12.73 10.17 -15.08
C GLU A 211 13.38 11.55 -15.28
N HIS A 212 14.06 12.08 -14.27
CA HIS A 212 14.74 13.37 -14.30
C HIS A 212 16.18 13.29 -14.84
N THR A 213 16.94 12.26 -14.47
CA THR A 213 18.37 12.17 -14.84
C THR A 213 18.70 11.21 -15.98
N GLY A 214 17.79 10.29 -16.34
CA GLY A 214 18.03 9.23 -17.30
C GLY A 214 18.77 8.02 -16.70
N ASP A 215 19.73 7.47 -17.46
CA ASP A 215 20.49 6.30 -17.03
C ASP A 215 21.61 6.67 -16.04
N LEU A 216 21.72 5.88 -14.97
CA LEU A 216 22.67 6.12 -13.89
C LEU A 216 24.10 5.77 -14.34
N GLY A 217 25.03 6.67 -14.03
CA GLY A 217 26.43 6.52 -14.34
C GLY A 217 27.33 7.11 -13.25
N PRO A 218 28.64 7.16 -13.52
CA PRO A 218 29.57 7.84 -12.61
C PRO A 218 29.22 9.32 -12.53
N CYS A 219 29.21 9.86 -11.30
CA CYS A 219 28.94 11.27 -11.01
C CYS A 219 27.54 11.74 -11.45
N THR A 220 26.55 10.85 -11.51
CA THR A 220 25.15 11.27 -11.63
C THR A 220 24.76 11.97 -10.34
N VAL A 221 24.20 13.16 -10.46
CA VAL A 221 23.75 13.98 -9.33
C VAL A 221 22.33 14.44 -9.62
N VAL A 222 21.44 14.23 -8.65
CA VAL A 222 20.11 14.86 -8.62
C VAL A 222 20.16 15.99 -7.61
N THR A 223 19.72 17.17 -8.00
CA THR A 223 19.60 18.30 -7.09
C THR A 223 18.14 18.69 -6.94
N ILE A 224 17.61 18.57 -5.72
CA ILE A 224 16.30 19.09 -5.37
C ILE A 224 16.48 20.44 -4.69
N THR A 225 15.89 21.50 -5.25
CA THR A 225 16.06 22.86 -4.74
C THR A 225 14.72 23.51 -4.43
N ARG A 226 14.61 24.12 -3.25
CA ARG A 226 13.48 25.00 -2.93
C ARG A 226 13.76 26.41 -3.45
N THR A 227 12.96 26.83 -4.42
CA THR A 227 13.01 28.16 -5.02
C THR A 227 11.81 29.01 -4.60
N ALA A 228 11.77 30.28 -5.02
CA ALA A 228 10.60 31.14 -4.80
C ALA A 228 9.35 30.65 -5.56
N ASP A 229 9.54 29.91 -6.65
CA ASP A 229 8.47 29.44 -7.53
C ASP A 229 7.98 28.01 -7.19
N GLY A 230 8.64 27.35 -6.23
CA GLY A 230 8.33 25.98 -5.81
C GLY A 230 9.60 25.12 -5.62
N ILE A 231 9.38 23.83 -5.39
CA ILE A 231 10.47 22.85 -5.28
C ILE A 231 10.74 22.26 -6.67
N THR A 232 11.98 22.37 -7.14
CA THR A 232 12.42 21.84 -8.43
C THR A 232 13.36 20.66 -8.23
N ILE A 233 13.46 19.83 -9.26
CA ILE A 233 14.40 18.72 -9.35
C ILE A 233 15.14 18.85 -10.69
N ASP A 234 16.46 18.88 -10.60
CA ASP A 234 17.39 19.06 -11.72
C ASP A 234 18.44 17.94 -11.74
#